data_AF-A0A1Y3TCJ3-F1
#
_entry.id   AF-A0A1Y3TCJ3-F1
#
_cell.length_a   1.000
_cell.length_b   1.000
_cell.length_c   1.000
_cell.angle_alpha   90.00
_cell.angle_beta   90.00
_cell.angle_gamma   90.00
#
_symmetry.space_group_name_H-M   'P 1'
#
loop_
_entity.id
_entity.type
_entity.pdbx_description
1 polymer ?
#
loop_
_entity_poly.entity_id
_entity_poly.type
_entity_poly.pdbx_seq_one_letter_code
_entity_poly.pdbx_strand_id
1 'polypeptide(L)'
;MNLLIEKFEQLKEIDDNWAQTVREEQKNDTPPENKELVRAFNELFSVARETYKKDAKQTESVFKTYMADDSSWLLEDVISSLEIFFEVSELRKMQSSDEKKAKKVIDYLFDNAIVYFDRQFANAYDELGFETQDSLYNTARVLDGLIGYYIRQHLSPKAMKRDLRMETEFGEEVCGYLVHKISENYHTLQMNTLMDMIRVDNPS
;
A
#
# COMPACT_ATOMS: atom_id res chain seq x y z
N MET A 1 -9.12 11.16 15.94
CA MET A 1 -8.96 12.60 15.62
C MET A 1 -8.14 13.36 16.64
N ASN A 2 -8.47 13.34 17.93
CA ASN A 2 -7.65 14.03 18.95
C ASN A 2 -6.17 13.63 18.85
N LEU A 3 -5.89 12.35 18.66
CA LEU A 3 -4.52 11.87 18.45
C LEU A 3 -3.82 12.45 17.21
N LEU A 4 -4.54 12.68 16.09
CA LEU A 4 -3.93 13.29 14.90
C LEU A 4 -3.56 14.75 15.16
N ILE A 5 -4.46 15.48 15.84
CA ILE A 5 -4.23 16.87 16.25
C ILE A 5 -3.03 16.95 17.19
N GLU A 6 -2.99 16.12 18.23
CA GLU A 6 -1.87 16.03 19.18
C GLU A 6 -0.53 15.80 18.46
N LYS A 7 -0.50 14.98 17.39
CA LYS A 7 0.73 14.73 16.62
C LYS A 7 1.17 15.93 15.79
N PHE A 8 0.24 16.72 15.26
CA PHE A 8 0.58 17.99 14.61
C PHE A 8 1.11 19.03 15.61
N GLU A 9 0.50 19.13 16.79
CA GLU A 9 0.95 20.03 17.85
C GLU A 9 2.36 19.66 18.33
N GLN A 10 2.61 18.36 18.56
CA GLN A 10 3.92 17.84 18.94
C GLN A 10 5.02 18.22 17.93
N LEU A 11 4.74 18.15 16.62
CA LEU A 11 5.71 18.55 15.60
C LEU A 11 6.03 20.05 15.65
N LYS A 12 5.01 20.90 15.84
CA LYS A 12 5.20 22.35 15.98
C LYS A 12 6.02 22.71 17.22
N GLU A 13 5.83 22.00 18.33
CA GLU A 13 6.63 22.20 19.55
C GLU A 13 8.12 21.86 19.35
N ILE A 14 8.43 20.88 18.50
CA ILE A 14 9.81 20.47 18.19
C ILE A 14 10.46 21.44 17.20
N ASP A 15 9.74 21.82 16.15
CA ASP A 15 10.20 22.73 15.11
C ASP A 15 9.00 23.49 14.51
N ASP A 16 8.96 24.81 14.72
CA ASP A 16 7.90 25.69 14.18
C ASP A 16 7.81 25.61 12.64
N ASN A 17 8.91 25.29 11.96
CA ASN A 17 9.01 25.15 10.51
C ASN A 17 9.15 23.69 10.05
N TRP A 18 8.75 22.71 10.88
CA TRP A 18 8.95 21.28 10.64
C TRP A 18 8.59 20.81 9.22
N ALA A 19 7.53 21.36 8.62
CA ALA A 19 7.04 20.92 7.31
C ALA A 19 8.05 21.23 6.20
N GLN A 20 8.73 22.38 6.28
CA GLN A 20 9.80 22.73 5.36
C GLN A 20 11.06 21.90 5.67
N THR A 21 11.44 21.80 6.95
CA THR A 21 12.59 21.01 7.39
C THR A 21 12.52 19.56 6.88
N VAL A 22 11.39 18.88 7.12
CA VAL A 22 11.17 17.50 6.64
C VAL A 22 11.25 17.41 5.12
N ARG A 23 10.64 18.37 4.40
CA ARG A 23 10.63 18.35 2.92
C ARG A 23 12.02 18.58 2.33
N GLU A 24 12.87 19.34 3.00
CA GLU A 24 14.28 19.53 2.63
C GLU A 24 15.11 18.29 2.97
N GLU A 25 14.92 17.71 4.15
CA GLU A 25 15.59 16.47 4.55
C GLU A 25 15.25 15.30 3.61
N GLN A 26 14.01 15.17 3.15
CA GLN A 26 13.60 14.16 2.17
C GLN A 26 14.32 14.27 0.82
N LYS A 27 14.83 15.45 0.46
CA LYS A 27 15.56 15.69 -0.79
C LYS A 27 17.06 15.43 -0.66
N ASN A 28 17.56 15.33 0.56
CA ASN A 28 18.98 15.16 0.83
C ASN A 28 19.31 13.66 0.93
N ASP A 29 20.42 13.24 0.33
CA ASP A 29 20.93 11.86 0.44
C ASP A 29 21.62 11.57 1.79
N THR A 30 21.55 12.52 2.74
CA THR A 30 22.17 12.41 4.06
C THR A 30 21.13 12.07 5.13
N PRO A 31 21.48 11.23 6.12
CA PRO A 31 20.58 10.94 7.24
C PRO A 31 20.14 12.22 7.97
N PRO A 32 18.86 12.34 8.35
CA PRO A 32 18.38 13.47 9.14
C PRO A 32 19.15 13.62 10.46
N GLU A 33 19.51 14.85 10.81
CA GLU A 33 20.23 15.13 12.05
C GLU A 33 19.27 15.12 13.26
N ASN A 34 18.05 15.64 13.08
CA ASN A 34 17.06 15.73 14.14
C ASN A 34 16.25 14.42 14.28
N LYS A 35 16.79 13.47 15.04
CA LYS A 35 16.14 12.18 15.31
C LYS A 35 14.78 12.29 16.00
N GLU A 36 14.59 13.33 16.81
CA GLU A 36 13.32 13.56 17.50
C GLU A 36 12.23 13.99 16.53
N LEU A 37 12.56 14.90 15.61
CA LEU A 37 11.68 15.32 14.53
C LEU A 37 11.30 14.14 13.62
N VAL A 38 12.26 13.31 13.22
CA VAL A 38 12.00 12.10 12.42
C VAL A 38 11.02 11.16 13.12
N ARG A 39 11.22 10.90 14.41
CA ARG A 39 10.32 10.05 15.19
C ARG A 39 8.91 10.64 15.23
N ALA A 40 8.78 11.92 15.57
CA ALA A 40 7.49 12.60 15.64
C ALA A 40 6.77 12.61 14.28
N PHE A 41 7.51 12.83 13.19
CA PHE A 41 6.98 12.79 11.83
C PHE A 41 6.46 11.39 11.45
N ASN A 42 7.23 10.34 11.72
CA ASN A 42 6.80 8.96 11.46
C ASN A 42 5.55 8.59 12.27
N GLU A 43 5.45 9.07 13.51
CA GLU A 43 4.24 8.89 14.33
C GLU A 43 3.05 9.65 13.74
N LEU A 44 3.22 10.91 13.33
CA LEU A 44 2.18 11.67 12.63
C LEU A 44 1.72 10.92 11.37
N PHE A 45 2.66 10.49 10.52
CA PHE A 45 2.36 9.81 9.26
C PHE A 45 1.56 8.53 9.48
N SER A 46 1.98 7.71 10.45
CA SER A 46 1.28 6.48 10.83
C SER A 46 -0.14 6.76 11.33
N VAL A 47 -0.31 7.74 12.23
CA VAL A 47 -1.62 8.15 12.73
C VAL A 47 -2.50 8.70 11.61
N ALA A 48 -1.94 9.51 10.71
CA ALA A 48 -2.64 10.08 9.57
C ALA A 48 -3.19 9.01 8.64
N ARG A 49 -2.39 7.98 8.29
CA ARG A 49 -2.84 6.82 7.50
C ARG A 49 -4.04 6.15 8.17
N GLU A 50 -3.93 5.83 9.45
CA GLU A 50 -4.98 5.14 10.20
C GLU A 50 -6.25 5.96 10.37
N THR A 51 -6.13 7.28 10.52
CA THR A 51 -7.29 8.18 10.56
C THR A 51 -7.95 8.32 9.19
N TYR A 52 -7.17 8.40 8.12
CA TYR A 52 -7.68 8.57 6.76
C TYR A 52 -8.48 7.36 6.30
N LYS A 53 -8.00 6.14 6.61
CA LYS A 53 -8.74 4.90 6.36
C LYS A 53 -10.13 4.87 7.03
N LYS A 54 -10.29 5.53 8.18
CA LYS A 54 -11.53 5.55 8.98
C LYS A 54 -12.48 6.67 8.57
N ASP A 55 -11.95 7.88 8.38
CA ASP A 55 -12.72 9.05 7.99
C ASP A 55 -11.84 10.03 7.19
N ALA A 56 -11.84 9.85 5.86
CA ALA A 56 -11.07 10.68 4.94
C ALA A 56 -11.46 12.17 5.06
N LYS A 57 -12.77 12.48 5.05
CA LYS A 57 -13.26 13.86 5.07
C LYS A 57 -12.83 14.60 6.34
N GLN A 58 -12.96 13.96 7.50
CA GLN A 58 -12.54 14.57 8.75
C GLN A 58 -11.02 14.72 8.82
N THR A 59 -10.27 13.72 8.33
CA THR A 59 -8.80 13.78 8.26
C THR A 59 -8.34 14.95 7.38
N GLU A 60 -8.89 15.10 6.17
CA GLU A 60 -8.60 16.23 5.27
C GLU A 60 -8.89 17.59 5.93
N SER A 61 -9.97 17.70 6.70
CA SER A 61 -10.30 18.93 7.43
C SER A 61 -9.26 19.28 8.49
N VAL A 62 -8.68 18.28 9.18
CA VAL A 62 -7.59 18.49 10.13
C VAL A 62 -6.34 18.95 9.38
N PHE A 63 -5.97 18.29 8.28
CA PHE A 63 -4.84 18.69 7.46
C PHE A 63 -4.95 20.14 6.98
N LYS A 64 -6.12 20.57 6.46
CA LYS A 64 -6.37 21.98 6.07
C LYS A 64 -6.23 22.98 7.22
N THR A 65 -6.43 22.55 8.46
CA THR A 65 -6.31 23.42 9.64
C THR A 65 -4.85 23.55 10.08
N TYR A 66 -4.07 22.48 9.97
CA TYR A 66 -2.70 22.42 10.51
C TYR A 66 -1.60 22.67 9.48
N MET A 67 -1.92 22.55 8.19
CA MET A 67 -1.00 22.73 7.08
C MET A 67 -1.39 23.95 6.26
N ALA A 68 -0.44 24.83 5.98
CA ALA A 68 -0.63 25.94 5.05
C ALA A 68 -0.69 25.41 3.60
N ASP A 69 -1.24 26.20 2.67
CA ASP A 69 -1.47 25.80 1.27
C ASP A 69 -0.22 25.22 0.58
N ASP A 70 0.99 25.71 0.89
CA ASP A 70 2.27 25.24 0.31
C ASP A 70 2.73 23.87 0.86
N SER A 71 1.96 23.27 1.75
CA SER A 71 2.33 22.06 2.47
C SER A 71 1.28 20.93 2.38
N SER A 72 0.49 20.95 1.29
CA SER A 72 -0.43 19.85 0.90
C SER A 72 0.26 18.51 0.64
N TRP A 73 1.57 18.54 0.36
CA TRP A 73 2.36 17.37 0.00
C TRP A 73 2.22 16.21 1.00
N LEU A 74 2.08 16.50 2.29
CA LEU A 74 2.01 15.43 3.30
C LEU A 74 0.70 14.65 3.20
N LEU A 75 -0.42 15.34 2.92
CA LEU A 75 -1.70 14.66 2.72
C LEU A 75 -1.64 13.81 1.45
N GLU A 76 -1.05 14.33 0.37
CA GLU A 76 -0.85 13.60 -0.88
C GLU A 76 0.01 12.35 -0.68
N ASP A 77 1.10 12.45 0.09
CA ASP A 77 1.96 11.31 0.44
C ASP A 77 1.19 10.28 1.30
N VAL A 78 0.36 10.73 2.25
CA VAL A 78 -0.49 9.84 3.05
C VAL A 78 -1.48 9.09 2.16
N ILE A 79 -2.19 9.79 1.27
CA ILE A 79 -3.15 9.20 0.34
C ILE A 79 -2.45 8.21 -0.59
N SER A 80 -1.31 8.59 -1.15
CA SER A 80 -0.52 7.73 -2.05
C SER A 80 -0.04 6.48 -1.33
N SER A 81 0.38 6.58 -0.06
CA SER A 81 0.76 5.42 0.75
C SER A 81 -0.39 4.46 1.08
N LEU A 82 -1.64 4.86 0.78
CA LEU A 82 -2.85 4.05 0.99
C LEU A 82 -3.41 3.50 -0.33
N GLU A 83 -2.71 3.66 -1.46
CA GLU A 83 -3.14 3.14 -2.77
C GLU A 83 -3.53 1.66 -2.67
N ILE A 84 -2.64 0.82 -2.13
CA ILE A 84 -2.91 -0.62 -1.96
C ILE A 84 -4.18 -0.85 -1.15
N PHE A 85 -4.36 -0.12 -0.05
CA PHE A 85 -5.53 -0.24 0.80
C PHE A 85 -6.83 0.07 0.04
N PHE A 86 -6.85 1.12 -0.78
CA PHE A 86 -8.05 1.51 -1.52
C PHE A 86 -8.33 0.61 -2.71
N GLU A 87 -7.31 0.28 -3.50
CA GLU A 87 -7.47 -0.52 -4.71
C GLU A 87 -7.93 -1.95 -4.41
N VAL A 88 -7.55 -2.53 -3.26
CA VAL A 88 -8.04 -3.86 -2.85
C VAL A 88 -9.36 -3.84 -2.08
N SER A 89 -10.07 -2.71 -2.04
CA SER A 89 -11.24 -2.54 -1.17
C SER A 89 -12.39 -3.50 -1.48
N GLU A 90 -12.65 -3.82 -2.75
CA GLU A 90 -13.69 -4.77 -3.14
C GLU A 90 -13.33 -6.20 -2.72
N LEU A 91 -12.07 -6.61 -2.90
CA LEU A 91 -11.57 -7.90 -2.40
C LEU A 91 -11.59 -7.95 -0.86
N ARG A 92 -11.30 -6.84 -0.17
CA ARG A 92 -11.42 -6.72 1.30
C ARG A 92 -12.87 -6.82 1.78
N LYS A 93 -13.82 -6.20 1.07
CA LYS A 93 -15.25 -6.36 1.39
C LYS A 93 -15.69 -7.80 1.14
N MET A 94 -15.26 -8.38 0.03
CA MET A 94 -15.60 -9.74 -0.38
C MET A 94 -15.20 -10.78 0.66
N GLN A 95 -13.99 -10.71 1.21
CA GLN A 95 -13.56 -11.67 2.24
C GLN A 95 -14.42 -11.62 3.52
N SER A 96 -14.98 -10.44 3.85
CA SER A 96 -15.83 -10.31 5.04
C SER A 96 -17.18 -10.97 4.84
N SER A 97 -17.67 -11.04 3.60
CA SER A 97 -18.92 -11.70 3.24
C SER A 97 -18.77 -13.18 2.86
N ASP A 98 -17.72 -13.52 2.13
CA ASP A 98 -17.44 -14.86 1.61
C ASP A 98 -15.93 -15.05 1.37
N GLU A 99 -15.25 -15.56 2.39
CA GLU A 99 -13.81 -15.85 2.34
C GLU A 99 -13.46 -16.83 1.21
N LYS A 100 -14.32 -17.82 0.91
CA LYS A 100 -14.04 -18.79 -0.15
C LYS A 100 -14.08 -18.13 -1.52
N LYS A 101 -15.01 -17.21 -1.74
CA LYS A 101 -15.06 -16.41 -2.97
C LYS A 101 -13.81 -15.54 -3.10
N ALA A 102 -13.38 -14.87 -2.03
CA ALA A 102 -12.14 -14.09 -2.05
C ALA A 102 -10.90 -14.94 -2.41
N LYS A 103 -10.79 -16.16 -1.86
CA LYS A 103 -9.71 -17.10 -2.21
C LYS A 103 -9.77 -17.52 -3.70
N LYS A 104 -10.96 -17.76 -4.26
CA LYS A 104 -11.12 -18.03 -5.70
C LYS A 104 -10.71 -16.86 -6.60
N VAL A 105 -11.01 -15.63 -6.19
CA VAL A 105 -10.52 -14.44 -6.90
C VAL A 105 -9.00 -14.39 -6.86
N ILE A 106 -8.39 -14.67 -5.72
CA ILE A 106 -6.93 -14.74 -5.60
C ILE A 106 -6.35 -15.79 -6.54
N ASP A 107 -6.94 -16.99 -6.61
CA ASP A 107 -6.52 -18.01 -7.58
C ASP A 107 -6.58 -17.49 -9.02
N TYR A 108 -7.71 -16.87 -9.39
CA TYR A 108 -7.88 -16.29 -10.73
C TYR A 108 -6.81 -15.24 -11.04
N LEU A 109 -6.52 -14.34 -10.10
CA LEU A 109 -5.49 -13.31 -10.26
C LEU A 109 -4.09 -13.92 -10.41
N PHE A 110 -3.78 -14.98 -9.66
CA PHE A 110 -2.51 -15.69 -9.81
C PHE A 110 -2.37 -16.28 -11.20
N ASP A 111 -3.41 -16.95 -11.68
CA ASP A 111 -3.38 -17.70 -12.93
C ASP A 111 -3.46 -16.81 -14.18
N ASN A 112 -3.95 -15.56 -14.06
CA ASN A 112 -4.24 -14.69 -15.22
C ASN A 112 -3.58 -13.30 -15.18
N ALA A 113 -3.06 -12.84 -14.04
CA ALA A 113 -2.45 -11.51 -13.94
C ALA A 113 -1.10 -11.45 -13.22
N ILE A 114 -0.81 -12.34 -12.26
CA ILE A 114 0.40 -12.26 -11.41
C ILE A 114 1.49 -13.24 -11.89
N VAL A 115 1.18 -14.53 -12.00
CA VAL A 115 2.18 -15.53 -12.46
C VAL A 115 2.23 -15.54 -13.98
N TYR A 116 1.05 -15.52 -14.60
CA TYR A 116 0.86 -15.40 -16.03
C TYR A 116 0.07 -14.13 -16.32
N PHE A 117 0.17 -13.62 -17.56
CA PHE A 117 -0.55 -12.42 -17.97
C PHE A 117 -1.45 -12.72 -19.17
N ASP A 118 -2.75 -12.74 -18.94
CA ASP A 118 -3.78 -12.68 -19.98
C ASP A 118 -4.23 -11.22 -20.14
N ARG A 119 -4.09 -10.66 -21.34
CA ARG A 119 -4.51 -9.27 -21.65
C ARG A 119 -6.00 -9.02 -21.44
N GLN A 120 -6.81 -10.07 -21.38
CA GLN A 120 -8.27 -9.99 -21.26
C GLN A 120 -8.79 -10.38 -19.88
N PHE A 121 -7.92 -10.65 -18.90
CA PHE A 121 -8.33 -11.13 -17.57
C PHE A 121 -9.37 -10.22 -16.89
N ALA A 122 -9.26 -8.90 -17.08
CA ALA A 122 -10.15 -7.93 -16.48
C ALA A 122 -11.61 -8.05 -17.00
N ASN A 123 -11.84 -8.74 -18.12
CA ASN A 123 -13.19 -8.96 -18.64
C ASN A 123 -14.06 -9.83 -17.71
N ALA A 124 -13.45 -10.62 -16.81
CA ALA A 124 -14.16 -11.45 -15.84
C ALA A 124 -14.62 -10.69 -14.58
N TYR A 125 -14.51 -9.36 -14.53
CA TYR A 125 -14.78 -8.55 -13.34
C TYR A 125 -16.15 -8.82 -12.70
N ASP A 126 -17.23 -8.82 -13.49
CA ASP A 126 -18.60 -9.02 -13.00
C ASP A 126 -18.79 -10.42 -12.41
N GLU A 127 -18.25 -11.46 -13.09
CA GLU A 127 -18.30 -12.85 -12.60
C GLU A 127 -17.55 -13.04 -11.27
N LEU A 128 -16.46 -12.29 -11.10
CA LEU A 128 -15.66 -12.28 -9.88
C LEU A 128 -16.28 -11.39 -8.79
N GLY A 129 -17.31 -10.61 -9.12
CA GLY A 129 -18.04 -9.73 -8.21
C GLY A 129 -17.35 -8.39 -7.96
N PHE A 130 -16.65 -7.87 -8.97
CA PHE A 130 -16.13 -6.51 -8.99
C PHE A 130 -17.12 -5.57 -9.68
N GLU A 131 -17.14 -4.30 -9.28
CA GLU A 131 -18.04 -3.28 -9.85
C GLU A 131 -17.62 -2.88 -11.27
N THR A 132 -16.31 -2.87 -11.55
CA THR A 132 -15.75 -2.43 -12.85
C THR A 132 -14.53 -3.25 -13.27
N GLN A 133 -14.22 -3.24 -14.57
CA GLN A 133 -12.98 -3.81 -15.11
C GLN A 133 -11.74 -3.16 -14.47
N ASP A 134 -11.75 -1.82 -14.34
CA ASP A 134 -10.65 -1.06 -13.75
C ASP A 134 -10.38 -1.47 -12.30
N SER A 135 -11.42 -1.74 -11.52
CA SER A 135 -11.27 -2.19 -10.13
C SER A 135 -10.56 -3.55 -10.01
N LEU A 136 -10.95 -4.53 -10.85
CA LEU A 136 -10.26 -5.82 -10.92
C LEU A 136 -8.81 -5.65 -11.40
N TYR A 137 -8.61 -4.82 -12.44
CA TYR A 137 -7.29 -4.55 -12.99
C TYR A 137 -6.36 -3.91 -11.95
N ASN A 138 -6.83 -2.88 -11.26
CA ASN A 138 -6.05 -2.19 -10.24
C ASN A 138 -5.77 -3.09 -9.04
N THR A 139 -6.74 -3.89 -8.59
CA THR A 139 -6.52 -4.91 -7.56
C THR A 139 -5.37 -5.85 -7.95
N ALA A 140 -5.39 -6.35 -9.19
CA ALA A 140 -4.33 -7.22 -9.70
C ALA A 140 -2.98 -6.49 -9.72
N ARG A 141 -2.94 -5.27 -10.27
CA ARG A 141 -1.73 -4.45 -10.37
C ARG A 141 -1.08 -4.17 -9.01
N VAL A 142 -1.86 -3.75 -8.01
CA VAL A 142 -1.29 -3.43 -6.68
C VAL A 142 -0.83 -4.68 -5.95
N LEU A 143 -1.55 -5.81 -6.11
CA LEU A 143 -1.12 -7.09 -5.54
C LEU A 143 0.15 -7.61 -6.21
N ASP A 144 0.25 -7.54 -7.53
CA ASP A 144 1.46 -7.91 -8.27
C ASP A 144 2.66 -7.04 -7.84
N GLY A 145 2.47 -5.71 -7.77
CA GLY A 145 3.50 -4.78 -7.29
C GLY A 145 3.99 -5.12 -5.88
N LEU A 146 3.07 -5.43 -4.96
CA LEU A 146 3.37 -5.82 -3.58
C LEU A 146 4.11 -7.15 -3.51
N ILE A 147 3.67 -8.15 -4.28
CA ILE A 147 4.35 -9.45 -4.39
C ILE A 147 5.74 -9.28 -4.98
N GLY A 148 5.89 -8.51 -6.05
CA GLY A 148 7.18 -8.18 -6.65
C GLY A 148 8.13 -7.54 -5.64
N TYR A 149 7.64 -6.65 -4.78
CA TYR A 149 8.43 -6.11 -3.66
C TYR A 149 8.89 -7.22 -2.70
N TYR A 150 8.01 -8.13 -2.29
CA TYR A 150 8.36 -9.24 -1.40
C TYR A 150 9.42 -10.17 -1.97
N ILE A 151 9.33 -10.47 -3.26
CA ILE A 151 10.29 -11.31 -3.97
C ILE A 151 11.64 -10.61 -4.07
N ARG A 152 11.68 -9.33 -4.47
CA ARG A 152 12.92 -8.53 -4.56
C ARG A 152 13.64 -8.39 -3.22
N GLN A 153 12.88 -8.27 -2.12
CA GLN A 153 13.44 -8.15 -0.77
C GLN A 153 13.70 -9.49 -0.08
N HIS A 154 13.40 -10.62 -0.74
CA HIS A 154 13.50 -11.97 -0.16
C HIS A 154 12.81 -12.09 1.21
N LEU A 155 11.62 -11.50 1.35
CA LEU A 155 10.91 -11.51 2.63
C LEU A 155 10.56 -12.94 3.06
N SER A 156 10.61 -13.21 4.36
CA SER A 156 10.09 -14.47 4.92
C SER A 156 8.55 -14.51 4.85
N PRO A 157 7.92 -15.71 4.81
CA PRO A 157 6.45 -15.83 4.87
C PRO A 157 5.79 -15.06 6.02
N LYS A 158 6.44 -15.04 7.19
CA LYS A 158 5.97 -14.28 8.37
C LYS A 158 6.03 -12.77 8.14
N ALA A 159 7.07 -12.28 7.48
CA ALA A 159 7.23 -10.87 7.15
C ALA A 159 6.20 -10.44 6.09
N MET A 160 6.01 -11.23 5.03
CA MET A 160 4.98 -11.00 4.01
C MET A 160 3.57 -10.94 4.63
N LYS A 161 3.24 -11.91 5.50
CA LYS A 161 1.92 -11.97 6.15
C LYS A 161 1.63 -10.72 6.99
N ARG A 162 2.62 -10.27 7.76
CA ARG A 162 2.52 -9.05 8.57
C ARG A 162 2.31 -7.82 7.68
N ASP A 163 3.08 -7.71 6.61
CA ASP A 163 3.02 -6.59 5.68
C ASP A 163 1.69 -6.53 4.93
N LEU A 164 1.24 -7.65 4.35
CA LEU A 164 -0.09 -7.79 3.75
C LEU A 164 -1.19 -7.28 4.67
N ARG A 165 -1.18 -7.71 5.94
CA ARG A 165 -2.19 -7.30 6.90
C ARG A 165 -2.18 -5.79 7.16
N MET A 166 -1.01 -5.15 7.19
CA MET A 166 -0.88 -3.70 7.42
C MET A 166 -1.36 -2.89 6.21
N GLU A 167 -0.98 -3.32 5.01
CA GLU A 167 -1.23 -2.58 3.77
C GLU A 167 -2.64 -2.82 3.20
N THR A 168 -3.19 -4.03 3.36
CA THR A 168 -4.47 -4.40 2.75
C THR A 168 -5.64 -4.46 3.73
N GLU A 169 -5.36 -4.58 5.03
CA GLU A 169 -6.32 -4.96 6.08
C GLU A 169 -7.08 -6.27 5.80
N PHE A 170 -6.48 -7.18 5.06
CA PHE A 170 -7.01 -8.53 4.92
C PHE A 170 -6.91 -9.31 6.24
N GLY A 171 -7.89 -10.19 6.45
CA GLY A 171 -7.93 -11.13 7.56
C GLY A 171 -6.80 -12.17 7.51
N GLU A 172 -6.57 -12.83 8.64
CA GLU A 172 -5.46 -13.78 8.85
C GLU A 172 -5.47 -14.93 7.83
N GLU A 173 -6.66 -15.43 7.47
CA GLU A 173 -6.86 -16.52 6.53
C GLU A 173 -6.54 -16.11 5.09
N VAL A 174 -6.99 -14.93 4.64
CA VAL A 174 -6.71 -14.41 3.30
C VAL A 174 -5.23 -14.05 3.17
N CYS A 175 -4.63 -13.42 4.18
CA CYS A 175 -3.19 -13.17 4.20
C CYS A 175 -2.40 -14.48 4.16
N GLY A 176 -2.80 -15.48 4.95
CA GLY A 176 -2.16 -16.79 4.96
C GLY A 176 -2.24 -17.48 3.60
N TYR A 177 -3.40 -17.38 2.95
CA TYR A 177 -3.61 -17.93 1.62
C TYR A 177 -2.77 -17.26 0.54
N LEU A 178 -2.70 -15.92 0.52
CA LEU A 178 -1.80 -15.18 -0.38
C LEU A 178 -0.35 -15.60 -0.19
N VAL A 179 0.14 -15.65 1.05
CA VAL A 179 1.51 -16.08 1.34
C VAL A 179 1.76 -17.52 0.89
N HIS A 180 0.78 -18.40 1.03
CA HIS A 180 0.86 -19.76 0.51
C HIS A 180 0.99 -19.76 -1.03
N LYS A 181 0.12 -19.05 -1.75
CA LYS A 181 0.19 -18.93 -3.22
C LYS A 181 1.51 -18.34 -3.71
N ILE A 182 2.04 -17.32 -3.02
CA ILE A 182 3.38 -16.76 -3.30
C ILE A 182 4.46 -17.81 -3.11
N SER A 183 4.39 -18.58 -2.01
CA SER A 183 5.39 -19.61 -1.70
C SER A 183 5.37 -20.76 -2.71
N GLU A 184 4.20 -21.19 -3.14
CA GLU A 184 4.04 -22.23 -4.18
C GLU A 184 4.61 -21.79 -5.52
N ASN A 185 4.54 -20.49 -5.83
CA ASN A 185 5.00 -19.92 -7.10
C ASN A 185 6.32 -19.17 -6.99
N TYR A 186 7.04 -19.29 -5.87
CA TYR A 186 8.16 -18.39 -5.54
C TYR A 186 9.24 -18.35 -6.63
N HIS A 187 9.65 -19.51 -7.14
CA HIS A 187 10.68 -19.59 -8.18
C HIS A 187 10.22 -18.98 -9.50
N THR A 188 8.96 -19.19 -9.88
CA THR A 188 8.40 -18.58 -11.10
C THR A 188 8.33 -17.07 -10.97
N LEU A 189 7.83 -16.56 -9.84
CA LEU A 189 7.75 -15.13 -9.55
C LEU A 189 9.14 -14.47 -9.50
N GLN A 190 10.13 -15.17 -8.93
CA GLN A 190 11.52 -14.73 -8.92
C GLN A 190 12.10 -14.63 -10.32
N MET A 191 11.83 -15.62 -11.19
CA MET A 191 12.30 -15.59 -12.56
C MET A 191 11.63 -14.48 -13.39
N ASN A 192 10.32 -14.28 -13.25
CA ASN A 192 9.61 -13.18 -13.90
C ASN A 192 10.23 -11.83 -13.50
N THR A 193 10.45 -11.63 -12.20
CA THR A 193 11.09 -10.42 -11.65
C THR A 193 12.47 -10.17 -12.27
N LEU A 194 13.30 -11.20 -12.39
CA LEU A 194 14.63 -11.09 -13.01
C LEU A 194 14.54 -10.74 -14.50
N MET A 195 13.61 -11.35 -15.24
CA MET A 195 13.42 -11.05 -16.67
C MET A 195 12.96 -9.61 -16.90
N ASP A 196 12.09 -9.09 -16.05
CA ASP A 196 11.61 -7.72 -16.15
C ASP A 196 12.74 -6.71 -15.87
N MET A 197 13.61 -6.98 -14.89
CA MET A 197 14.82 -6.17 -14.65
C MET A 197 15.74 -6.14 -15.88
N ILE A 198 16.00 -7.30 -16.50
CA ILE A 198 16.86 -7.39 -17.69
C ILE A 198 16.28 -6.61 -18.88
N ARG A 199 14.95 -6.62 -19.04
CA ARG A 199 14.25 -5.86 -20.10
C ARG A 199 14.32 -4.36 -19.88
N VAL A 200 14.24 -3.90 -18.64
CA VAL A 200 14.39 -2.47 -18.31
C VAL A 200 15.81 -1.99 -18.62
N ASP A 201 16.82 -2.83 -18.34
CA ASP A 201 18.22 -2.51 -18.62
C ASP A 201 18.59 -2.64 -20.11
N ASN A 202 17.77 -3.33 -20.91
CA ASN A 202 17.96 -3.48 -22.35
C ASN A 202 16.64 -3.20 -23.10
N PRO A 203 16.22 -1.93 -23.22
CA PRO A 203 15.03 -1.58 -23.97
C PRO A 203 15.31 -1.86 -25.46
N SER A 204 14.71 -2.94 -25.97
CA SER A 204 14.69 -3.27 -27.40
C SER A 204 13.83 -2.32 -28.21
#